data_AF-A0A4R3MUL4-F1
#
_entry.id   AF-A0A4R3MUL4-F1
#
_cell.length_a   1.000
_cell.length_b   1.000
_cell.length_c   1.000
_cell.angle_alpha   90.00
_cell.angle_beta   90.00
_cell.angle_gamma   90.00
#
_symmetry.space_group_name_H-M   'P 1'
#
loop_
_entity.id
_entity.type
_entity.pdbx_description
1 polymer ?
#
loop_
_entity_poly.entity_id
_entity_poly.type
_entity_poly.pdbx_seq_one_letter_code
_entity_poly.pdbx_strand_id
1 'polypeptide(L)'
;MGQRPWGQESRDYLRRIIPQQINLREHDRDRYGRIVGEVFGHAGQSLNLALVEAGQAAVYPRYCRESRYFEAQERARAARRGIWEQDGEHQTPWTWRRVRQFLLAITRSDANRHSKPFPKKQQRDRRDRRHDAEHHKIAVGPR
;
A
#
# COMPACT_ATOMS: atom_id res chain seq x y z
N MET A 1 15.06 -3.63 10.22
CA MET A 1 13.98 -4.59 10.51
C MET A 1 13.35 -5.01 9.20
N GLY A 2 13.80 -6.12 8.62
CA GLY A 2 13.18 -6.73 7.43
C GLY A 2 12.23 -7.85 7.86
N GLN A 3 11.24 -8.19 7.03
CA GLN A 3 10.23 -9.24 7.24
C GLN A 3 10.81 -10.68 7.30
N ARG A 4 11.97 -10.88 7.93
CA ARG A 4 12.57 -12.20 8.19
C ARG A 4 11.82 -12.78 9.40
N PRO A 5 11.26 -14.00 9.35
CA PRO A 5 11.57 -15.13 8.47
C PRO A 5 10.67 -15.31 7.23
N TRP A 6 9.46 -14.75 7.22
CA TRP A 6 8.43 -15.05 6.20
C TRP A 6 8.84 -14.78 4.75
N GLY A 7 9.62 -13.73 4.50
CA GLY A 7 10.12 -13.45 3.15
C GLY A 7 11.07 -14.52 2.62
N GLN A 8 11.84 -15.16 3.51
CA GLN A 8 12.74 -16.24 3.15
C GLN A 8 11.98 -17.56 2.95
N GLU A 9 11.04 -17.86 3.83
CA GLU A 9 10.17 -19.04 3.72
C GLU A 9 9.36 -19.02 2.43
N SER A 10 8.79 -17.87 2.06
CA SER A 10 8.01 -17.71 0.82
C SER A 10 8.87 -17.95 -0.42
N ARG A 11 10.10 -17.42 -0.42
CA ARG A 11 11.08 -17.65 -1.49
C ARG A 11 11.46 -19.13 -1.60
N ASP A 12 11.74 -19.76 -0.46
CA ASP A 12 12.21 -21.14 -0.43
C ASP A 12 11.07 -22.13 -0.77
N TYR A 13 9.82 -21.80 -0.42
CA TYR A 13 8.63 -22.51 -0.88
C TYR A 13 8.45 -22.39 -2.39
N LEU A 14 8.53 -21.18 -2.94
CA LEU A 14 8.42 -20.97 -4.39
C LEU A 14 9.46 -21.79 -5.16
N ARG A 15 10.71 -21.83 -4.68
CA ARG A 15 11.77 -22.66 -5.29
C ARG A 15 11.47 -24.15 -5.30
N ARG A 16 10.70 -24.66 -4.35
CA ARG A 16 10.30 -26.08 -4.30
C ARG A 16 9.20 -26.41 -5.29
N ILE A 17 8.29 -25.46 -5.54
CA ILE A 17 7.11 -25.71 -6.38
C ILE A 17 7.27 -25.24 -7.83
N ILE A 18 8.29 -24.42 -8.12
CA ILE A 18 8.48 -23.86 -9.46
C ILE A 18 8.90 -24.96 -10.45
N PRO A 19 8.15 -25.19 -11.53
CA PRO A 19 8.54 -26.12 -12.59
C PRO A 19 9.65 -25.52 -13.48
N GLN A 20 10.30 -26.36 -14.28
CA GLN A 20 11.32 -25.91 -15.24
C GLN A 20 10.76 -24.94 -16.29
N GLN A 21 9.50 -25.10 -16.67
CA GLN A 21 8.81 -24.27 -17.65
C GLN A 21 7.62 -23.57 -17.03
N ILE A 22 7.56 -22.26 -17.20
CA ILE A 22 6.50 -21.38 -16.69
C ILE A 22 5.90 -20.55 -17.83
N ASN A 23 4.63 -20.22 -17.68
CA ASN A 23 3.90 -19.28 -18.52
C ASN A 23 3.51 -18.06 -17.69
N LEU A 24 3.74 -16.85 -18.21
CA LEU A 24 3.34 -15.62 -17.55
C LEU A 24 2.09 -15.05 -18.24
N ARG A 25 1.02 -14.87 -17.47
CA ARG A 25 -0.14 -14.10 -17.90
C ARG A 25 -0.01 -12.68 -17.39
N GLU A 26 0.29 -11.76 -18.30
CA GLU A 26 0.36 -10.33 -17.98
C GLU A 26 -1.03 -9.74 -17.77
N HIS A 27 -1.18 -8.95 -16.70
CA HIS A 27 -2.40 -8.19 -16.40
C HIS A 27 -2.19 -6.70 -16.58
N ASP A 28 -1.03 -6.18 -16.16
CA ASP A 28 -0.72 -4.76 -16.19
C ASP A 28 0.80 -4.52 -16.14
N ARG A 29 1.22 -3.29 -16.38
CA ARG A 29 2.59 -2.82 -16.12
C ARG A 29 2.54 -1.64 -15.17
N ASP A 30 3.28 -1.74 -14.07
CA ASP A 30 3.31 -0.64 -13.11
C ASP A 30 4.13 0.55 -13.62
N ARG A 31 4.04 1.68 -12.90
CA ARG A 31 4.79 2.92 -13.21
C ARG A 31 6.32 2.77 -13.20
N TYR A 32 6.84 1.64 -12.69
CA TYR A 32 8.26 1.32 -12.66
C TYR A 32 8.66 0.37 -13.79
N GLY A 33 7.75 0.07 -14.73
CA GLY A 33 7.99 -0.81 -15.87
C GLY A 33 7.97 -2.29 -15.52
N ARG A 34 7.53 -2.68 -14.32
CA ARG A 34 7.46 -4.09 -13.91
C ARG A 34 6.15 -4.70 -14.38
N ILE A 35 6.21 -5.93 -14.86
CA ILE A 35 5.04 -6.71 -15.24
C ILE A 35 4.30 -7.16 -13.97
N VAL A 36 3.00 -6.86 -13.91
CA VAL A 36 2.06 -7.39 -12.93
C VAL A 36 1.29 -8.50 -13.62
N GLY A 37 1.44 -9.73 -13.14
CA GLY A 37 0.89 -10.89 -13.80
C GLY A 37 0.78 -12.10 -12.89
N GLU A 38 0.12 -13.12 -13.42
CA GLU A 38 -0.02 -14.43 -12.80
C GLU A 38 0.93 -15.42 -13.47
N VAL A 39 1.67 -16.18 -12.66
CA VAL A 39 2.61 -17.19 -13.15
C VAL A 39 1.96 -18.56 -13.07
N PHE A 40 1.98 -19.27 -14.19
CA PHE A 40 1.47 -20.62 -14.33
C PHE A 40 2.60 -21.60 -14.61
N GLY A 41 2.49 -22.81 -14.09
CA GLY A 41 3.28 -23.93 -14.56
C GLY A 41 2.82 -24.42 -15.94
N HIS A 42 3.66 -25.22 -16.60
CA HIS A 42 3.30 -25.81 -17.90
C HIS A 42 1.98 -26.61 -17.90
N ALA A 43 1.62 -27.22 -16.77
CA ALA A 43 0.37 -27.97 -16.61
C ALA A 43 -0.84 -27.10 -16.22
N GLY A 44 -0.70 -25.77 -16.24
CA GLY A 44 -1.80 -24.81 -16.02
C GLY A 44 -2.08 -24.46 -14.56
N GLN A 45 -1.30 -24.96 -13.60
CA GLN A 45 -1.42 -24.60 -12.19
C GLN A 45 -0.87 -23.18 -11.92
N SER A 46 -1.61 -22.38 -11.16
CA SER A 46 -1.17 -21.04 -10.75
C SER A 46 -0.23 -21.11 -9.55
N LEU A 47 1.01 -20.65 -9.73
CA LEU A 47 2.00 -20.57 -8.65
C LEU A 47 1.62 -19.49 -7.63
N ASN A 48 1.01 -18.40 -8.09
CA ASN A 48 0.52 -17.34 -7.22
C ASN A 48 -0.56 -17.87 -6.27
N LEU A 49 -1.50 -18.67 -6.78
CA LEU A 49 -2.55 -19.28 -5.97
C LEU A 49 -1.96 -20.26 -4.95
N ALA A 50 -1.03 -21.12 -5.38
CA ALA A 50 -0.35 -22.07 -4.49
C ALA A 50 0.38 -21.36 -3.32
N LEU A 51 1.02 -20.22 -3.59
CA LEU A 51 1.66 -19.41 -2.54
C LEU A 51 0.65 -18.88 -1.53
N VAL A 52 -0.52 -18.41 -1.98
CA VAL A 52 -1.57 -17.92 -1.09
C VAL A 52 -2.18 -19.05 -0.26
N GLU A 53 -2.49 -20.19 -0.88
CA GLU A 53 -3.02 -21.37 -0.18
C GLU A 53 -2.07 -21.93 0.89
N ALA A 54 -0.76 -21.82 0.65
CA ALA A 54 0.29 -22.20 1.59
C ALA A 54 0.55 -21.15 2.68
N GLY A 55 -0.13 -19.98 2.65
CA GLY A 55 0.11 -18.90 3.58
C GLY A 55 1.46 -18.20 3.38
N GLN A 56 2.06 -18.31 2.20
CA GLN A 56 3.34 -17.70 1.84
C GLN A 56 3.19 -16.35 1.14
N ALA A 57 1.95 -15.96 0.81
CA ALA A 57 1.61 -14.66 0.24
C ALA A 57 0.23 -14.21 0.74
N ALA A 58 0.05 -12.90 0.90
CA ALA A 58 -1.24 -12.28 1.15
C ALA A 58 -1.81 -11.69 -0.15
N VAL A 59 -3.11 -11.80 -0.33
CA VAL A 59 -3.83 -11.22 -1.47
C VAL A 59 -3.85 -9.71 -1.30
N TYR A 60 -3.45 -9.00 -2.35
CA TYR A 60 -3.54 -7.54 -2.37
C TYR A 60 -4.79 -7.10 -3.14
N PRO A 61 -5.85 -6.62 -2.46
CA PRO A 61 -7.16 -6.39 -3.11
C PRO A 61 -7.13 -5.32 -4.21
N ARG A 62 -6.11 -4.44 -4.20
CA ARG A 62 -5.96 -3.41 -5.23
C ARG A 62 -5.71 -3.99 -6.63
N TYR A 63 -5.04 -5.15 -6.70
CA TYR A 63 -4.61 -5.75 -7.97
C TYR A 63 -5.20 -7.14 -8.21
N CYS A 64 -5.92 -7.71 -7.25
CA CYS A 64 -6.60 -8.99 -7.38
C CYS A 64 -8.11 -8.81 -7.20
N ARG A 65 -8.89 -9.22 -8.21
CA ARG A 65 -10.36 -9.21 -8.17
C ARG A 65 -10.97 -10.61 -8.18
N GLU A 66 -10.14 -11.64 -8.29
CA GLU A 66 -10.60 -13.02 -8.46
C GLU A 66 -10.90 -13.66 -7.11
N SER A 67 -12.12 -14.19 -6.94
CA SER A 67 -12.60 -14.74 -5.66
C SER A 67 -11.73 -15.89 -5.14
N ARG A 68 -11.23 -16.76 -6.04
CA ARG A 68 -10.39 -17.92 -5.70
C ARG A 68 -9.19 -17.59 -4.82
N TYR A 69 -8.60 -16.39 -4.99
CA TYR A 69 -7.48 -15.94 -4.19
C TYR A 69 -7.90 -15.59 -2.76
N PHE A 70 -9.03 -14.91 -2.61
CA PHE A 70 -9.57 -14.59 -1.28
C PHE A 70 -9.99 -15.87 -0.55
N GLU A 71 -10.64 -16.81 -1.23
CA GLU A 71 -11.00 -18.11 -0.68
C GLU A 71 -9.76 -18.92 -0.26
N ALA A 72 -8.69 -18.91 -1.07
CA ALA A 72 -7.40 -19.51 -0.72
C ALA A 72 -6.78 -18.88 0.52
N GLN A 73 -6.84 -17.54 0.63
CA GLN A 73 -6.34 -16.81 1.78
C GLN A 73 -7.09 -17.17 3.05
N GLU A 74 -8.42 -17.20 3.00
CA GLU A 74 -9.24 -17.56 4.16
C GLU A 74 -8.97 -19.00 4.61
N ARG A 75 -8.77 -19.94 3.67
CA ARG A 75 -8.34 -21.30 3.99
C ARG A 75 -6.96 -21.32 4.68
N ALA A 76 -6.00 -20.55 4.17
CA ALA A 76 -4.67 -20.45 4.79
C ALA A 76 -4.71 -19.82 6.19
N ARG A 77 -5.59 -18.84 6.39
CA ARG A 77 -5.81 -18.15 7.66
C ARG A 77 -6.47 -19.05 8.69
N ALA A 78 -7.55 -19.74 8.31
CA ALA A 78 -8.23 -20.70 9.17
C ALA A 78 -7.30 -21.85 9.61
N ALA A 79 -6.40 -22.28 8.71
CA ALA A 79 -5.40 -23.29 9.00
C ALA A 79 -4.12 -22.73 9.69
N ARG A 80 -4.07 -21.42 9.99
CA ARG A 80 -2.91 -20.73 10.57
C ARG A 80 -1.59 -21.10 9.90
N ARG A 81 -1.50 -20.98 8.58
CA ARG A 81 -0.29 -21.34 7.81
C ARG A 81 0.63 -20.15 7.56
N GLY A 82 1.94 -20.34 7.69
CA GLY A 82 2.94 -19.37 7.23
C GLY A 82 2.76 -18.00 7.89
N ILE A 83 2.49 -16.95 7.09
CA ILE A 83 2.26 -15.61 7.62
C ILE A 83 1.02 -15.51 8.53
N TRP A 84 0.14 -16.49 8.51
CA TRP A 84 -1.07 -16.53 9.34
C TRP A 84 -0.87 -17.26 10.68
N GLU A 85 0.33 -17.79 10.96
CA GLU A 85 0.64 -18.46 12.23
C GLU A 85 0.57 -17.51 13.42
N GLN A 86 0.99 -16.27 13.22
CA GLN A 86 0.99 -15.20 14.22
C GLN A 86 0.32 -13.95 13.65
N ASP A 87 -0.50 -13.28 14.44
CA ASP A 87 -1.09 -12.01 14.03
C ASP A 87 -0.02 -10.91 14.00
N GLY A 88 0.04 -10.13 12.92
CA GLY A 88 1.00 -9.03 12.83
C GLY A 88 1.09 -8.36 11.46
N GLU A 89 1.89 -7.30 11.40
CA GLU A 89 2.04 -6.45 10.21
C GLU A 89 2.67 -7.16 8.99
N HIS A 90 3.30 -8.32 9.21
CA HIS A 90 3.85 -9.16 8.15
C HIS A 90 2.75 -9.74 7.24
N GLN A 91 1.52 -9.88 7.74
CA GLN A 91 0.33 -10.28 6.98
C GLN A 91 -0.12 -9.21 5.98
N THR A 92 0.25 -7.95 6.22
CA THR A 92 -0.14 -6.82 5.35
C THR A 92 1.07 -5.93 5.03
N PRO A 93 1.99 -6.39 4.16
CA PRO A 93 3.21 -5.67 3.82
C PRO A 93 2.96 -4.25 3.29
N TRP A 94 1.81 -4.01 2.66
CA TRP A 94 1.43 -2.70 2.10
C TRP A 94 1.13 -1.66 3.19
N THR A 95 0.55 -2.05 4.32
CA THR A 95 0.26 -1.18 5.46
C THR A 95 1.56 -0.75 6.13
N TRP A 96 2.49 -1.68 6.37
CA TRP A 96 3.83 -1.36 6.87
C TRP A 96 4.57 -0.36 5.96
N ARG A 97 4.54 -0.57 4.63
CA ARG A 97 5.16 0.35 3.67
C ARG A 97 4.51 1.74 3.67
N ARG A 98 3.19 1.83 3.85
CA ARG A 98 2.46 3.11 3.92
C ARG A 98 2.74 3.83 5.24
N VAL A 99 2.77 3.11 6.37
CA VAL A 99 3.07 3.66 7.69
C VAL A 99 4.51 4.19 7.76
N ARG A 100 5.48 3.50 7.14
CA ARG A 100 6.86 4.00 7.07
C ARG A 100 6.99 5.31 6.28
N GLN A 101 6.21 5.50 5.22
CA GLN A 101 6.16 6.79 4.51
C GLN A 101 5.56 7.90 5.39
N PHE A 102 4.57 7.58 6.23
CA PHE A 102 3.94 8.54 7.13
C PHE A 102 4.85 8.92 8.33
N LEU A 103 5.50 7.95 8.97
CA LEU A 103 6.42 8.18 10.10
C LEU A 103 7.70 8.95 9.71
N LEU A 104 8.20 8.76 8.48
CA LEU A 104 9.30 9.57 7.92
C LEU A 104 8.87 11.01 7.60
N ALA A 105 7.57 11.26 7.35
CA ALA A 105 7.06 12.60 7.09
C ALA A 105 6.88 13.41 8.39
N ILE A 106 6.46 12.77 9.50
CA ILE A 106 6.29 13.44 10.80
C ILE A 106 7.66 13.84 11.38
N THR A 107 8.65 12.95 11.33
CA THR A 107 10.00 13.20 11.86
C THR A 107 10.79 14.29 11.12
N ARG A 108 10.45 14.58 9.84
CA ARG A 108 11.00 15.74 9.11
C ARG A 108 10.32 17.06 9.47
N SER A 109 9.10 17.03 9.99
CA SER A 109 8.32 18.24 10.30
C SER A 109 8.76 18.88 11.63
N ASP A 110 9.27 18.08 12.58
CA ASP A 110 9.71 18.58 13.89
C ASP A 110 11.12 19.20 13.89
N ALA A 111 11.97 18.84 12.92
CA ALA A 111 13.33 19.40 12.81
C ALA A 111 13.37 20.86 12.31
N ASN A 112 12.25 21.41 11.82
CA ASN A 112 12.19 22.75 11.22
C ASN A 112 11.38 23.77 12.03
N ARG A 113 11.05 23.47 13.30
CA ARG A 113 10.21 24.34 14.17
C ARG A 113 11.01 25.15 15.21
N HIS A 114 12.34 25.23 15.10
CA HIS A 114 13.19 25.91 16.09
C HIS A 114 14.16 26.95 15.49
N SER A 115 13.65 27.90 14.69
CA SER A 115 14.46 29.09 14.37
C SER A 115 13.68 30.27 13.77
N LYS A 116 12.73 30.88 14.49
CA LYS A 116 12.39 32.31 14.25
C LYS A 116 12.03 33.04 15.55
N PRO A 117 12.68 34.18 15.87
CA PRO A 117 12.36 34.97 17.05
C PRO A 117 11.04 35.74 16.82
N PHE A 118 10.28 35.89 17.90
CA PHE A 118 9.02 36.65 17.95
C PHE A 118 9.19 38.10 17.47
N PRO A 119 8.39 38.61 16.51
CA PRO A 119 8.32 40.03 16.25
C PRO A 119 7.37 40.70 17.27
N LYS A 120 7.85 41.80 17.88
CA LYS A 120 7.12 42.61 18.87
C LYS A 120 5.88 43.26 18.23
N LYS A 121 4.75 43.22 18.94
CA LYS A 121 3.47 43.86 18.58
C LYS A 121 3.66 45.39 18.51
N GLN A 122 3.36 46.00 17.36
CA GLN A 122 3.02 47.41 17.27
C GLN A 122 1.52 47.58 17.15
N GLN A 123 1.00 48.37 18.07
CA GLN A 123 -0.39 48.73 18.27
C GLN A 123 -0.79 49.75 17.21
N ARG A 124 -1.80 49.44 16.40
CA ARG A 124 -2.50 50.43 15.58
C ARG A 124 -3.99 50.36 15.82
N ASP A 125 -4.39 51.37 16.58
CA ASP A 125 -5.71 51.95 16.72
C ASP A 125 -6.34 52.22 15.34
N ARG A 126 -7.65 51.92 15.18
CA ARG A 126 -8.56 52.63 14.29
C ARG A 126 -10.00 52.12 14.43
N ARG A 127 -10.84 53.08 14.84
CA ARG A 127 -12.29 53.05 14.93
C ARG A 127 -12.97 52.88 13.56
N ASP A 128 -14.19 52.35 13.63
CA ASP A 128 -15.39 52.78 12.90
C ASP A 128 -15.28 53.16 11.42
N ARG A 129 -15.98 52.43 10.53
CA ARG A 129 -17.37 52.73 10.13
C ARG A 129 -17.82 51.83 8.98
N ARG A 130 -19.14 51.60 9.00
CA ARG A 130 -19.98 50.90 8.02
C ARG A 130 -20.07 51.65 6.69
N HIS A 131 -20.20 50.93 5.58
CA HIS A 131 -21.38 50.92 4.69
C HIS A 131 -21.06 50.17 3.39
N ASP A 132 -22.05 49.39 2.94
CA ASP A 132 -22.57 49.22 1.57
C ASP A 132 -21.62 48.87 0.42
N ALA A 133 -22.02 48.18 -0.64
CA ALA A 133 -23.12 47.29 -0.99
C ALA A 133 -22.67 46.65 -2.33
N GLU A 134 -23.21 45.46 -2.62
CA GLU A 134 -23.51 44.90 -3.95
C GLU A 134 -22.59 45.16 -5.16
N HIS A 135 -22.20 44.07 -5.86
CA HIS A 135 -22.50 43.87 -7.29
C HIS A 135 -21.92 42.52 -7.81
N HIS A 136 -22.83 41.58 -8.09
CA HIS A 136 -22.99 40.82 -9.34
C HIS A 136 -21.93 39.84 -9.91
N LYS A 137 -22.47 38.76 -10.52
CA LYS A 137 -21.96 37.77 -11.51
C LYS A 137 -21.54 36.41 -10.91
N ILE A 138 -22.26 35.28 -11.07
CA ILE A 138 -22.76 34.50 -12.24
C ILE A 138 -21.64 33.79 -13.05
N ALA A 139 -21.90 32.50 -13.32
CA ALA A 139 -21.32 31.56 -14.31
C ALA A 139 -20.02 30.83 -13.91
N VAL A 140 -20.01 29.49 -13.73
CA VAL A 140 -20.23 28.36 -14.67
C VAL A 140 -18.98 28.03 -15.50
N GLY A 141 -18.30 26.94 -15.09
CA GLY A 141 -17.44 26.05 -15.90
C GLY A 141 -16.25 26.67 -16.65
N PRO A 142 -15.48 25.92 -17.47
CA PRO A 142 -15.65 24.50 -17.80
C PRO A 142 -14.34 23.66 -17.82
N ARG A 143 -14.55 22.34 -17.96
CA ARG A 143 -13.72 21.32 -18.65
C ARG A 143 -12.35 20.95 -18.10
#